data_AF-A0A966Q4P4-F1
#
_entry.id   AF-A0A966Q4P4-F1
#
_cell.length_a   1.000
_cell.length_b   1.000
_cell.length_c   1.000
_cell.angle_alpha   90.00
_cell.angle_beta   90.00
_cell.angle_gamma   90.00
#
_symmetry.space_group_name_H-M   'P 1'
#
loop_
_entity.id
_entity.type
_entity.pdbx_description
1 polymer ?
#
loop_
_entity_poly.entity_id
_entity_poly.type
_entity_poly.pdbx_seq_one_letter_code
_entity_poly.pdbx_strand_id
1 'polypeptide(L)'
;MSLNITNKNNPVQEAFLKQLEGLALARDILTTKKLNKNTKYGITVSNFTCESSMTKNVILPKEAMQLLYNLEALKEAGKLYLQRNSGKALPSNITETPKFHEAKAEPIELSESTKETFTRIGNRARLAFIEEQLDRAMVYNIPYESYEDDYYRLMQDIDKYEFLLKKAEQLNIYWDISEYDPIALEQEIEEAEHDICAERMNLHFYFNATRGVEA
;
A
#
# COMPACT_ATOMS: atom_id res chain seq x y z
N MET A 1 22.13 -14.31 24.74
CA MET A 1 21.71 -14.29 26.15
C MET A 1 20.70 -15.40 26.34
N SER A 2 20.95 -16.27 27.31
CA SER A 2 20.11 -17.41 27.65
C SER A 2 18.96 -16.93 28.54
N LEU A 3 17.72 -17.00 28.06
CA LEU A 3 16.55 -16.73 28.88
C LEU A 3 16.24 -17.97 29.72
N ASN A 4 16.70 -17.96 30.97
CA ASN A 4 16.19 -18.87 31.99
C ASN A 4 14.98 -18.18 32.66
N ILE A 5 13.77 -18.62 32.33
CA ILE A 5 12.55 -18.16 33.00
C ILE A 5 11.83 -19.39 33.55
N THR A 6 11.95 -19.57 34.85
CA THR A 6 11.26 -20.57 35.65
C THR A 6 9.83 -20.10 35.92
N ASN A 7 8.83 -20.72 35.29
CA ASN A 7 7.48 -20.77 35.83
C ASN A 7 6.82 -22.11 35.46
N LYS A 8 6.98 -23.08 36.36
CA LYS A 8 6.26 -24.35 36.35
C LYS A 8 4.90 -24.08 36.98
N ASN A 9 3.79 -24.31 36.27
CA ASN A 9 2.51 -24.84 36.82
C ASN A 9 1.29 -24.74 35.87
N ASN A 10 1.43 -24.27 34.63
CA ASN A 10 0.31 -24.34 33.68
C ASN A 10 0.75 -24.94 32.32
N PRO A 11 0.33 -26.18 32.00
CA PRO A 11 0.75 -26.86 30.77
C PRO A 11 0.28 -26.12 29.51
N VAL A 12 -0.80 -25.35 29.60
CA VAL A 12 -1.33 -24.54 28.50
C VAL A 12 -0.44 -23.32 28.25
N GLN A 13 0.07 -22.69 29.31
CA GLN A 13 1.01 -21.58 29.19
C GLN A 13 2.38 -22.06 28.69
N GLU A 14 2.85 -23.22 29.15
CA GLU A 14 4.08 -23.82 28.64
C GLU A 14 3.97 -24.18 27.15
N ALA A 15 2.81 -24.70 26.72
CA ALA A 15 2.55 -24.98 25.31
C ALA A 15 2.50 -23.70 24.45
N PHE A 16 1.84 -22.65 24.94
CA PHE A 16 1.79 -21.35 24.26
C PHE A 16 3.17 -20.69 24.18
N LEU A 17 3.97 -20.76 25.25
CA LEU A 17 5.34 -20.26 25.27
C LEU A 17 6.24 -21.03 24.30
N LYS A 18 6.14 -22.36 24.24
CA LYS A 18 6.86 -23.18 23.24
C LYS A 18 6.44 -22.88 21.81
N GLN A 19 5.16 -22.56 21.58
CA GLN A 19 4.66 -22.12 20.27
C GLN A 19 5.23 -20.75 19.87
N LEU A 20 5.31 -19.80 20.82
CA LEU A 20 5.94 -18.49 20.60
C LEU A 20 7.45 -18.62 20.35
N GLU A 21 8.15 -19.50 21.07
CA GLU A 21 9.56 -19.80 20.81
C GLU A 21 9.75 -20.39 19.39
N GLY A 22 8.87 -21.32 18.97
CA GLY A 22 8.88 -21.87 17.62
C GLY A 22 8.64 -20.82 16.53
N LEU A 23 7.74 -19.87 16.79
CA LEU A 23 7.44 -18.75 15.88
C LEU A 23 8.60 -17.74 15.81
N ALA A 24 9.25 -17.44 16.93
CA ALA A 24 10.44 -16.59 16.98
C ALA A 24 11.60 -17.23 16.19
N LEU A 25 11.83 -18.54 16.36
CA LEU A 25 12.84 -19.29 15.62
C LEU A 25 12.55 -19.32 14.11
N ALA A 26 11.28 -19.53 13.72
CA ALA A 26 10.87 -19.54 12.32
C ALA A 26 11.04 -18.16 11.66
N ARG A 27 10.71 -17.08 12.39
CA ARG A 27 10.96 -15.70 11.95
C ARG A 27 12.45 -15.47 11.74
N ASP A 28 13.31 -15.85 12.70
CA ASP A 28 14.75 -15.64 12.60
C ASP A 28 15.38 -16.39 11.42
N ILE A 29 14.90 -17.61 11.11
CA ILE A 29 15.34 -18.36 9.92
C ILE A 29 14.90 -17.66 8.62
N LEU A 30 13.71 -17.03 8.62
CA LEU A 30 13.18 -16.29 7.47
C LEU A 30 13.85 -14.93 7.28
N THR A 31 14.21 -14.23 8.36
CA THR A 31 14.87 -12.92 8.32
C THR A 31 16.37 -13.04 8.06
N THR A 32 17.06 -14.04 8.62
CA THR A 32 18.49 -14.28 8.33
C THR A 32 18.74 -14.66 6.87
N LYS A 33 17.81 -15.41 6.23
CA LYS A 33 17.87 -15.64 4.78
C LYS A 33 17.60 -14.38 3.94
N LYS A 34 16.95 -13.36 4.50
CA LYS A 34 16.66 -12.07 3.84
C LYS A 34 17.73 -11.00 4.06
N LEU A 35 18.73 -11.22 4.93
CA LEU A 35 19.70 -10.22 5.35
C LEU A 35 21.17 -10.55 5.02
N ASN A 36 21.43 -11.38 3.99
CA ASN A 36 22.79 -11.44 3.41
C ASN A 36 22.92 -10.52 2.19
N LYS A 37 22.71 -9.22 2.43
CA LYS A 37 23.36 -8.12 1.70
C LYS A 37 23.66 -7.03 2.72
N ASN A 38 24.94 -6.96 3.08
CA ASN A 38 25.68 -5.81 3.65
C ASN A 38 24.87 -4.76 4.41
N THR A 39 25.08 -4.63 5.73
CA THR A 39 25.73 -3.44 6.30
C THR A 39 26.04 -3.58 7.80
N LYS A 40 27.21 -3.04 8.14
CA LYS A 40 27.80 -2.74 9.45
C LYS A 40 26.84 -1.97 10.38
N TYR A 41 26.96 -2.27 11.68
CA TYR A 41 26.62 -1.44 12.85
C TYR A 41 25.25 -0.73 12.87
N GLY A 42 24.35 -1.26 13.69
CA GLY A 42 23.20 -0.53 14.19
C GLY A 42 22.44 -1.44 15.16
N ILE A 43 22.32 -1.03 16.42
CA ILE A 43 21.45 -1.67 17.39
C ILE A 43 20.03 -1.49 16.87
N THR A 44 19.50 -2.48 16.14
CA THR A 44 18.07 -2.54 15.85
C THR A 44 17.38 -2.98 17.12
N VAL A 45 16.86 -2.00 17.85
CA VAL A 45 15.73 -2.18 18.75
C VAL A 45 14.60 -2.76 17.89
N SER A 46 14.47 -4.10 17.89
CA SER A 46 13.34 -4.75 17.26
C SER A 46 12.14 -4.53 18.18
N ASN A 47 11.44 -3.42 18.00
CA ASN A 47 10.07 -3.29 18.48
C ASN A 47 9.30 -4.48 17.91
N PHE A 48 8.82 -5.36 18.78
CA PHE A 48 8.03 -6.52 18.38
C PHE A 48 6.67 -5.99 17.89
N THR A 49 6.54 -5.76 16.57
CA THR A 49 5.30 -5.28 15.91
C THR A 49 4.19 -6.35 15.84
N CYS A 50 4.10 -7.24 16.83
CA CYS A 50 2.97 -8.17 16.91
C CYS A 50 1.72 -7.40 17.35
N GLU A 51 1.84 -6.53 18.36
CA GLU A 51 0.73 -5.81 18.97
C GLU A 51 0.02 -4.86 18.01
N SER A 52 0.75 -4.13 17.14
CA SER A 52 0.13 -3.20 16.19
C SER A 52 -0.62 -3.86 15.03
N SER A 53 -0.42 -5.16 14.81
CA SER A 53 -1.04 -5.90 13.69
C SER A 53 -2.26 -6.73 14.09
N MET A 54 -2.52 -6.88 15.40
CA MET A 54 -3.70 -7.57 15.91
C MET A 54 -4.85 -6.58 16.06
N THR A 55 -5.85 -6.65 15.17
CA THR A 55 -7.07 -5.81 15.26
C THR A 55 -8.00 -6.22 16.40
N LYS A 56 -7.74 -7.35 17.07
CA LYS A 56 -8.51 -7.86 18.21
C LYS A 56 -7.58 -8.23 19.36
N ASN A 57 -7.89 -7.75 20.56
CA ASN A 57 -7.13 -8.04 21.79
C ASN A 57 -7.39 -9.47 22.33
N VAL A 58 -8.38 -10.18 21.78
CA VAL A 58 -8.78 -11.53 22.22
C VAL A 58 -9.05 -12.39 20.98
N ILE A 59 -8.37 -13.53 20.89
CA ILE A 59 -8.57 -14.53 19.83
C ILE A 59 -9.61 -15.54 20.34
N LEU A 60 -10.72 -15.69 19.61
CA LEU A 60 -11.77 -16.66 19.99
C LEU A 60 -11.27 -18.10 19.77
N PRO A 61 -11.74 -19.11 20.53
CA PRO A 61 -11.26 -20.49 20.40
C PRO A 61 -11.31 -21.07 18.98
N LYS A 62 -12.34 -20.70 18.19
CA LYS A 62 -12.47 -21.09 16.79
C LYS A 62 -11.41 -20.45 15.90
N GLU A 63 -11.09 -19.17 16.14
CA GLU A 63 -10.02 -18.45 15.44
C GLU A 63 -8.64 -19.02 15.82
N ALA A 64 -8.45 -19.37 17.09
CA ALA A 64 -7.22 -20.01 17.58
C ALA A 64 -6.97 -21.37 16.93
N MET A 65 -8.01 -22.21 16.80
CA MET A 65 -7.89 -23.49 16.08
C MET A 65 -7.59 -23.30 14.59
N GLN A 66 -8.19 -22.30 13.94
CA GLN A 66 -7.90 -22.01 12.55
C GLN A 66 -6.45 -21.52 12.36
N LEU A 67 -5.97 -20.66 13.26
CA LEU A 67 -4.58 -20.21 13.26
C LEU A 67 -3.60 -21.38 13.44
N LEU A 68 -3.88 -22.29 14.38
CA LEU A 68 -3.08 -23.50 14.60
C LEU A 68 -3.03 -24.38 13.34
N TYR A 69 -4.19 -24.63 12.72
CA TYR A 69 -4.26 -25.41 11.48
C TYR A 69 -3.43 -24.76 10.36
N ASN A 70 -3.55 -23.45 10.19
CA ASN A 70 -2.80 -22.71 9.18
C ASN A 70 -1.28 -22.76 9.44
N LEU A 71 -0.85 -22.73 10.71
CA LEU A 71 0.56 -22.84 11.11
C LEU A 71 1.13 -24.24 10.85
N GLU A 72 0.37 -25.30 11.12
CA GLU A 72 0.77 -26.67 10.80
C GLU A 72 0.91 -26.86 9.29
N ALA A 73 -0.05 -26.35 8.50
CA ALA A 73 0.03 -26.37 7.04
C ALA A 73 1.27 -25.62 6.52
N LEU A 74 1.59 -24.46 7.11
CA LEU A 74 2.78 -23.68 6.75
C LEU A 74 4.09 -24.43 7.09
N LYS A 75 4.12 -25.12 8.24
CA LYS A 75 5.27 -25.95 8.64
C LYS A 75 5.50 -27.10 7.67
N GLU A 76 4.44 -27.80 7.26
CA GLU A 76 4.55 -28.88 6.28
C GLU A 76 4.96 -28.35 4.89
N ALA A 77 4.40 -27.21 4.47
CA ALA A 77 4.84 -26.55 3.24
C ALA A 77 6.34 -26.16 3.28
N GLY A 78 6.82 -25.68 4.43
CA GLY A 78 8.24 -25.38 4.66
C GLY A 78 9.13 -26.62 4.57
N LYS A 79 8.70 -27.76 5.14
CA LYS A 79 9.42 -29.04 5.00
C LYS A 79 9.48 -29.50 3.55
N LEU A 80 8.37 -29.45 2.82
CA LEU A 80 8.32 -29.82 1.40
C LEU A 80 9.19 -28.92 0.54
N TYR A 81 9.18 -27.62 0.81
CA TYR A 81 10.07 -26.67 0.14
C TYR A 81 11.54 -26.99 0.41
N LEU A 82 11.90 -27.27 1.66
CA LEU A 82 13.26 -27.65 2.02
C LEU A 82 13.64 -28.98 1.38
N GLN A 83 12.76 -29.98 1.39
CA GLN A 83 13.00 -31.29 0.76
C GLN A 83 13.21 -31.18 -0.75
N ARG A 84 12.41 -30.35 -1.44
CA ARG A 84 12.57 -30.08 -2.88
C ARG A 84 13.87 -29.34 -3.20
N ASN A 85 14.35 -28.51 -2.28
CA ASN A 85 15.51 -27.65 -2.52
C ASN A 85 16.81 -28.13 -1.84
N SER A 86 16.75 -29.13 -0.95
CA SER A 86 17.90 -29.70 -0.24
C SER A 86 18.71 -30.65 -1.12
N GLY A 87 18.13 -31.11 -2.24
CA GLY A 87 18.83 -31.84 -3.29
C GLY A 87 18.86 -31.03 -4.57
N LYS A 88 19.78 -30.07 -4.71
CA LYS A 88 20.15 -29.50 -6.01
C LYS A 88 20.93 -30.53 -6.85
N ALA A 89 20.46 -31.76 -6.94
CA ALA A 89 20.96 -32.72 -7.92
C ALA A 89 19.95 -32.75 -9.04
N LEU A 90 20.30 -32.13 -10.16
CA LEU A 90 19.59 -32.31 -11.42
C LEU A 90 19.52 -33.84 -11.70
N PRO A 91 18.44 -34.33 -12.34
CA PRO A 91 18.42 -35.73 -12.79
C PRO A 91 19.69 -36.02 -13.59
N SER A 92 20.27 -37.21 -13.44
CA SER A 92 21.60 -37.59 -13.96
C SER A 92 21.81 -37.37 -15.47
N ASN A 93 20.73 -37.14 -16.21
CA ASN A 93 20.74 -36.85 -17.65
C ASN A 93 20.87 -35.35 -17.99
N ILE A 94 20.91 -34.47 -16.99
CA ILE A 94 21.09 -33.02 -17.15
C ILE A 94 22.35 -32.64 -16.38
N THR A 95 23.48 -32.64 -17.08
CA THR A 95 24.80 -32.29 -16.53
C THR A 95 24.96 -30.80 -16.27
N GLU A 96 24.17 -29.95 -16.94
CA GLU A 96 24.26 -28.49 -16.83
C GLU A 96 22.87 -27.87 -16.63
N THR A 97 22.79 -26.85 -15.76
CA THR A 97 21.54 -26.10 -15.59
C THR A 97 21.30 -25.30 -16.88
N PRO A 98 20.12 -25.40 -17.54
CA PRO A 98 19.86 -24.63 -18.75
C PRO A 98 19.95 -23.14 -18.44
N LYS A 99 20.96 -22.48 -19.01
CA LYS A 99 21.16 -21.03 -18.86
C LYS A 99 20.27 -20.32 -19.88
N PHE A 100 19.27 -19.58 -19.39
CA PHE A 100 18.53 -18.65 -20.24
C PHE A 100 19.49 -17.58 -20.79
N HIS A 101 19.23 -17.06 -21.99
CA HIS A 101 19.95 -15.89 -22.49
C HIS A 101 19.74 -14.73 -21.51
N GLU A 102 20.76 -14.43 -20.72
CA GLU A 102 20.83 -13.16 -20.00
C GLU A 102 21.04 -12.08 -21.07
N ALA A 103 20.09 -11.15 -21.18
CA ALA A 103 20.27 -9.98 -22.02
C ALA A 103 21.60 -9.32 -21.61
N LYS A 104 22.57 -9.30 -22.53
CA LYS A 104 23.82 -8.60 -22.27
C LYS A 104 23.45 -7.15 -21.96
N ALA A 105 23.80 -6.68 -20.77
CA ALA A 105 23.64 -5.28 -20.36
C ALA A 105 24.69 -4.40 -21.07
N GLU A 106 24.83 -4.57 -22.39
CA GLU A 106 25.61 -3.65 -23.20
C GLU A 106 24.79 -2.35 -23.30
N PRO A 107 25.34 -1.20 -22.88
CA PRO A 107 24.63 0.06 -23.03
C PRO A 107 24.34 0.26 -24.52
N ILE A 108 23.06 0.36 -24.87
CA ILE A 108 22.64 0.67 -26.23
C ILE A 108 23.03 2.13 -26.48
N GLU A 109 24.15 2.33 -27.16
CA GLU A 109 24.56 3.65 -27.61
C GLU A 109 23.71 4.07 -28.80
N LEU A 110 22.74 4.94 -28.54
CA LEU A 110 21.93 5.55 -29.59
C LEU A 110 22.80 6.47 -30.47
N SER A 111 22.59 6.42 -31.78
CA SER A 111 23.22 7.36 -32.71
C SER A 111 22.81 8.81 -32.40
N GLU A 112 23.65 9.79 -32.75
CA GLU A 112 23.32 11.22 -32.55
C GLU A 112 22.00 11.62 -33.21
N SER A 113 21.75 11.14 -34.44
CA SER A 113 20.49 11.39 -35.16
C SER A 113 19.27 10.83 -34.42
N THR A 114 19.41 9.66 -33.78
CA THR A 114 18.35 9.07 -32.96
C THR A 114 18.11 9.89 -31.69
N LYS A 115 19.18 10.32 -31.01
CA LYS A 115 19.10 11.19 -29.81
C LYS A 115 18.41 12.52 -30.14
N GLU A 116 18.82 13.17 -31.24
CA GLU A 116 18.22 14.41 -31.72
C GLU A 116 16.72 14.24 -32.02
N THR A 117 16.34 13.13 -32.66
CA THR A 117 14.94 12.82 -32.94
C THR A 117 14.12 12.68 -31.65
N PHE A 118 14.65 11.97 -30.64
CA PHE A 118 14.00 11.88 -29.34
C PHE A 118 13.89 13.22 -28.63
N THR A 119 14.93 14.05 -28.67
CA THR A 119 14.88 15.41 -28.10
C THR A 119 13.83 16.26 -28.79
N ARG A 120 13.74 16.21 -30.13
CA ARG A 120 12.72 16.96 -30.89
C ARG A 120 11.31 16.51 -30.55
N ILE A 121 11.06 15.20 -30.48
CA ILE A 121 9.75 14.65 -30.10
C ILE A 121 9.42 15.01 -28.66
N GLY A 122 10.38 14.86 -27.73
CA GLY A 122 10.20 15.21 -26.33
C GLY A 122 9.88 16.68 -26.12
N ASN A 123 10.59 17.58 -26.82
CA ASN A 123 10.32 19.01 -26.77
C ASN A 123 8.93 19.34 -27.32
N ARG A 124 8.51 18.71 -28.42
CA ARG A 124 7.18 18.90 -28.98
C ARG A 124 6.09 18.42 -28.02
N ALA A 125 6.28 17.25 -27.42
CA ALA A 125 5.33 16.70 -26.44
C ALA A 125 5.25 17.60 -25.19
N ARG A 126 6.38 18.13 -24.71
CA ARG A 126 6.41 19.06 -23.59
C ARG A 126 5.67 20.36 -23.89
N LEU A 127 5.86 20.96 -25.07
CA LEU A 127 5.17 22.19 -25.46
C LEU A 127 3.65 21.97 -25.57
N ALA A 128 3.24 20.87 -26.20
CA ALA A 128 1.82 20.52 -26.30
C ALA A 128 1.18 20.30 -24.92
N PHE A 129 1.90 19.63 -24.00
CA PHE A 129 1.46 19.46 -22.62
C PHE A 129 1.29 20.80 -21.90
N ILE A 130 2.25 21.72 -22.05
CA ILE A 130 2.20 23.05 -21.43
C ILE A 130 0.98 23.83 -21.96
N GLU A 131 0.81 23.88 -23.29
CA GLU A 131 -0.33 24.55 -23.93
C GLU A 131 -1.66 24.01 -23.43
N GLU A 132 -1.79 22.67 -23.35
CA GLU A 132 -2.98 22.01 -22.81
C GLU A 132 -3.26 22.41 -21.35
N GLN A 133 -2.24 22.46 -20.49
CA GLN A 133 -2.46 22.85 -19.08
C GLN A 133 -2.83 24.32 -18.94
N LEU A 134 -2.28 25.20 -19.78
CA LEU A 134 -2.63 26.63 -19.78
C LEU A 134 -4.06 26.85 -20.23
N ASP A 135 -4.50 26.17 -21.30
CA ASP A 135 -5.87 26.24 -21.78
C ASP A 135 -6.86 25.76 -20.69
N ARG A 136 -6.55 24.65 -20.02
CA ARG A 136 -7.36 24.14 -18.91
C ARG A 136 -7.39 25.11 -17.73
N ALA A 137 -6.24 25.66 -17.34
CA ALA A 137 -6.18 26.65 -16.27
C ALA A 137 -7.03 27.90 -16.58
N MET A 138 -7.03 28.34 -17.84
CA MET A 138 -7.82 29.48 -18.30
C MET A 138 -9.33 29.21 -18.22
N VAL A 139 -9.78 27.99 -18.51
CA VAL A 139 -11.20 27.59 -18.39
C VAL A 139 -11.71 27.71 -16.96
N TYR A 140 -10.89 27.35 -15.97
CA TYR A 140 -11.24 27.38 -14.55
C TYR A 140 -10.78 28.64 -13.81
N ASN A 141 -10.29 29.64 -14.56
CA ASN A 141 -9.72 30.87 -14.02
C ASN A 141 -8.64 30.65 -12.94
N ILE A 142 -7.83 29.60 -13.09
CA ILE A 142 -6.74 29.25 -12.16
C ILE A 142 -5.58 30.22 -12.39
N PRO A 143 -5.00 30.84 -11.33
CA PRO A 143 -3.86 31.75 -11.44
C PRO A 143 -2.56 30.97 -11.72
N TYR A 144 -2.40 30.55 -12.98
CA TYR A 144 -1.29 29.71 -13.42
C TYR A 144 0.07 30.44 -13.42
N GLU A 145 0.09 31.78 -13.37
CA GLU A 145 1.33 32.55 -13.31
C GLU A 145 2.14 32.28 -12.03
N SER A 146 1.47 31.80 -10.97
CA SER A 146 2.11 31.42 -9.72
C SER A 146 2.90 30.11 -9.78
N TYR A 147 2.75 29.33 -10.87
CA TYR A 147 3.35 28.00 -11.03
C TYR A 147 4.71 28.04 -11.75
N GLU A 148 5.14 29.19 -12.28
CA GLU A 148 6.39 29.36 -13.02
C GLU A 148 6.57 28.27 -14.11
N ASP A 149 7.57 27.39 -13.95
CA ASP A 149 7.87 26.29 -14.87
C ASP A 149 7.32 24.92 -14.39
N ASP A 150 6.61 24.87 -13.27
CA ASP A 150 6.05 23.64 -12.68
C ASP A 150 4.63 23.34 -13.19
N TYR A 151 4.54 23.09 -14.50
CA TYR A 151 3.30 22.71 -15.18
C TYR A 151 2.75 21.35 -14.73
N TYR A 152 3.57 20.52 -14.08
CA TYR A 152 3.12 19.25 -13.52
C TYR A 152 2.28 19.50 -12.26
N ARG A 153 2.71 20.42 -11.39
CA ARG A 153 1.91 20.84 -10.25
C ARG A 153 0.62 21.55 -10.69
N LEU A 154 0.69 22.38 -11.74
CA LEU A 154 -0.52 22.99 -12.33
C LEU A 154 -1.53 21.93 -12.77
N MET A 155 -1.08 20.88 -13.48
CA MET A 155 -1.93 19.76 -13.88
C MET A 155 -2.60 19.08 -12.67
N GLN A 156 -1.86 18.83 -11.59
CA GLN A 156 -2.41 18.20 -10.39
C GLN A 156 -3.51 19.05 -9.72
N ASP A 157 -3.28 20.36 -9.64
CA ASP A 157 -4.25 21.26 -9.01
C ASP A 157 -5.50 21.43 -9.89
N ILE A 158 -5.35 21.48 -11.23
CA ILE A 158 -6.47 21.42 -12.17
C ILE A 158 -7.26 20.12 -11.98
N ASP A 159 -6.59 18.97 -11.97
CA ASP A 159 -7.24 17.66 -11.81
C ASP A 159 -7.99 17.57 -10.48
N LYS A 160 -7.44 18.14 -9.40
CA LYS A 160 -8.11 18.23 -8.10
C LYS A 160 -9.37 19.09 -8.21
N TYR A 161 -9.28 20.25 -8.86
CA TYR A 161 -10.42 21.16 -8.98
C TYR A 161 -11.54 20.57 -9.84
N GLU A 162 -11.20 19.94 -10.98
CA GLU A 162 -12.16 19.22 -11.82
C GLU A 162 -12.88 18.10 -11.07
N PHE A 163 -12.13 17.37 -10.22
CA PHE A 163 -12.71 16.35 -9.36
C PHE A 163 -13.72 16.96 -8.36
N LEU A 164 -13.38 18.08 -7.73
CA LEU A 164 -14.27 18.78 -6.80
C LEU A 164 -15.53 19.29 -7.51
N LEU A 165 -15.39 19.92 -8.69
CA LEU A 165 -16.53 20.40 -9.47
C LEU A 165 -17.50 19.26 -9.83
N LYS A 166 -16.96 18.11 -10.25
CA LYS A 166 -17.76 16.93 -10.53
C LYS A 166 -18.47 16.39 -9.30
N LYS A 167 -17.82 16.45 -8.14
CA LYS A 167 -18.40 16.02 -6.86
C LYS A 167 -19.52 16.98 -6.42
N ALA A 168 -19.34 18.28 -6.59
CA ALA A 168 -20.38 19.28 -6.36
C ALA A 168 -21.58 19.05 -7.28
N GLU A 169 -21.37 18.78 -8.57
CA GLU A 169 -22.44 18.43 -9.51
C GLU A 169 -23.24 17.20 -9.03
N GLN A 170 -22.56 16.17 -8.51
CA GLN A 170 -23.22 14.97 -7.97
C GLN A 170 -24.06 15.25 -6.72
N LEU A 171 -23.64 16.22 -5.91
CA LEU A 171 -24.36 16.70 -4.73
C LEU A 171 -25.37 17.81 -5.08
N ASN A 172 -25.51 18.15 -6.37
CA ASN A 172 -26.39 19.18 -6.87
C ASN A 172 -26.09 20.59 -6.29
N ILE A 173 -24.81 20.83 -6.01
CA ILE A 173 -24.25 22.12 -5.56
C ILE A 173 -23.92 22.94 -6.80
N TYR A 174 -24.46 24.16 -6.89
CA TYR A 174 -24.14 25.10 -7.95
C TYR A 174 -22.86 25.86 -7.59
N TRP A 175 -21.79 25.64 -8.34
CA TRP A 175 -20.51 26.32 -8.14
C TRP A 175 -20.20 27.29 -9.28
N ASP A 176 -19.76 28.50 -8.94
CA ASP A 176 -19.31 29.48 -9.92
C ASP A 176 -17.83 29.25 -10.25
N ILE A 177 -17.54 28.90 -11.50
CA ILE A 177 -16.16 28.69 -11.98
C ILE A 177 -15.47 29.99 -12.39
N SER A 178 -16.17 31.14 -12.32
CA SER A 178 -15.59 32.44 -12.65
C SER A 178 -14.51 32.86 -11.67
N GLU A 179 -14.53 32.35 -10.44
CA GLU A 179 -13.50 32.57 -9.43
C GLU A 179 -12.93 31.22 -8.98
N TYR A 180 -11.60 31.13 -8.97
CA TYR A 180 -10.92 29.93 -8.52
C TYR A 180 -10.81 29.92 -6.99
N ASP A 181 -11.71 29.21 -6.32
CA ASP A 181 -11.64 28.92 -4.89
C ASP A 181 -11.89 27.44 -4.59
N PRO A 182 -10.83 26.60 -4.65
CA PRO A 182 -10.96 25.18 -4.38
C PRO A 182 -11.25 24.87 -2.90
N ILE A 183 -10.93 25.79 -1.97
CA ILE A 183 -11.10 25.57 -0.54
C ILE A 183 -12.56 25.75 -0.15
N ALA A 184 -13.18 26.84 -0.60
CA ALA A 184 -14.60 27.07 -0.35
C ALA A 184 -15.47 25.99 -1.00
N LEU A 185 -15.11 25.51 -2.19
CA LEU A 185 -15.79 24.39 -2.84
C LEU A 185 -15.69 23.09 -2.03
N GLU A 186 -14.50 22.80 -1.50
CA GLU A 186 -14.27 21.61 -0.66
C GLU A 186 -15.10 21.68 0.64
N GLN A 187 -15.22 22.85 1.24
CA GLN A 187 -16.04 23.08 2.43
C GLN A 187 -17.54 22.90 2.16
N GLU A 188 -18.05 23.48 1.08
CA GLU A 188 -19.46 23.35 0.68
C GLU A 188 -19.83 21.87 0.42
N ILE A 189 -18.94 21.14 -0.24
CA ILE A 189 -19.10 19.69 -0.45
C ILE A 189 -19.11 18.93 0.88
N GLU A 190 -18.21 19.24 1.80
CA GLU A 190 -18.13 18.58 3.10
C GLU A 190 -19.40 18.83 3.93
N GLU A 191 -19.91 20.06 3.92
CA GLU A 191 -21.16 20.44 4.60
C GLU A 191 -22.35 19.67 4.01
N ALA A 192 -22.48 19.63 2.68
CA ALA A 192 -23.55 18.87 2.03
C ALA A 192 -23.47 17.36 2.31
N GLU A 193 -22.27 16.78 2.32
CA GLU A 193 -22.09 15.37 2.70
C GLU A 193 -22.43 15.11 4.17
N HIS A 194 -22.08 16.05 5.05
CA HIS A 194 -22.42 15.99 6.46
C HIS A 194 -23.93 16.01 6.67
N ASP A 195 -24.65 16.91 6.01
CA ASP A 195 -26.10 17.04 6.09
C ASP A 195 -26.81 15.77 5.64
N ILE A 196 -26.42 15.22 4.50
CA ILE A 196 -26.96 13.94 4.00
C ILE A 196 -26.72 12.81 5.01
N CYS A 197 -25.54 12.78 5.63
CA CYS A 197 -25.21 11.78 6.65
C CYS A 197 -26.07 11.95 7.92
N ALA A 198 -26.23 13.19 8.39
CA ALA A 198 -27.03 13.54 9.56
C ALA A 198 -28.51 13.21 9.34
N GLU A 199 -29.07 13.57 8.18
CA GLU A 199 -30.44 13.21 7.80
C GLU A 199 -30.64 11.70 7.77
N ARG A 200 -29.72 10.96 7.15
CA ARG A 200 -29.77 9.50 7.11
C ARG A 200 -29.71 8.88 8.50
N MET A 201 -28.87 9.42 9.40
CA MET A 201 -28.77 8.93 10.77
C MET A 201 -30.04 9.23 11.58
N ASN A 202 -30.62 10.42 11.39
CA ASN A 202 -31.90 10.80 11.99
C ASN A 202 -33.03 9.87 11.52
N LEU A 203 -33.14 9.61 10.22
CA LEU A 203 -34.10 8.67 9.65
C LEU A 203 -33.96 7.26 10.24
N HIS A 204 -32.73 6.78 10.38
CA HIS A 204 -32.46 5.48 11.00
C HIS A 204 -32.87 5.46 12.48
N PHE A 205 -32.58 6.54 13.22
CA PHE A 205 -33.00 6.67 14.62
C PHE A 205 -34.53 6.67 14.75
N TYR A 206 -35.24 7.49 13.97
CA TYR A 206 -36.71 7.52 13.95
C TYR A 206 -37.32 6.17 13.57
N PHE A 207 -36.73 5.49 12.59
CA PHE A 207 -37.18 4.16 12.18
C PHE A 207 -37.04 3.14 13.31
N ASN A 208 -35.94 3.14 14.05
CA ASN A 208 -35.75 2.21 15.17
C ASN A 208 -36.66 2.55 16.36
N ALA A 209 -36.80 3.84 16.68
CA ALA A 209 -37.67 4.30 17.76
C ALA A 209 -39.14 3.93 17.51
N THR A 210 -39.63 4.03 16.27
CA THR A 210 -41.03 3.70 15.93
C THR A 210 -41.32 2.20 15.88
N ARG A 211 -40.29 1.34 15.76
CA ARG A 211 -40.47 -0.13 15.77
C ARG A 211 -40.37 -0.77 17.15
N GLY A 212 -40.17 0.03 18.22
CA GLY A 212 -40.11 -0.46 19.59
C GLY A 212 -38.94 -1.41 19.85
N VAL A 213 -37.89 -1.37 19.02
CA VAL A 213 -36.64 -2.09 19.26
C VAL A 213 -35.81 -1.18 20.16
N GLU A 214 -36.13 -1.20 21.45
CA GLU A 214 -35.27 -0.63 22.48
C GLU A 214 -33.93 -1.40 22.44
N ALA A 215 -32.82 -0.64 22.41
CA ALA A 215 -31.46 -1.16 22.42
C ALA A 215 -31.11 -1.88 23.73
#